data_AF-A0AAN0N692-F1
#
_entry.id   AF-A0AAN0N692-F1
#
_cell.length_a   1.000
_cell.length_b   1.000
_cell.length_c   1.000
_cell.angle_alpha   90.00
_cell.angle_beta   90.00
_cell.angle_gamma   90.00
#
_symmetry.space_group_name_H-M   'P 1'
#
loop_
_entity.id
_entity.type
_entity.pdbx_description
1 polymer ?
#
loop_
_entity_poly.entity_id
_entity_poly.type
_entity_poly.pdbx_seq_one_letter_code
_entity_poly.pdbx_strand_id
1 'polypeptide(L)'
;MAKLPPSFSLQAIEIRAALNEGRTEDAKRMVVELLRAGKADRVVQGIAADLLKPPKRGRGRRKALPQFWYDIGSAFHQMRDEGRRYEDSIAELAERFGFSESHVRNCIAVFDRDDDDREDRT
;
A
#
# COMPACT_ATOMS: atom_id res chain seq x y z
N MET A 1 47.00 -2.60 11.28
CA MET A 1 45.95 -2.07 10.38
C MET A 1 45.26 -0.90 11.05
N ALA A 2 45.12 0.24 10.38
CA ALA A 2 44.39 1.38 10.92
C ALA A 2 42.90 1.01 11.09
N LYS A 3 42.30 1.33 12.24
CA LYS A 3 40.86 1.19 12.44
C LYS A 3 40.16 2.19 11.51
N LEU A 4 39.32 1.68 10.62
CA LEU A 4 38.46 2.51 9.78
C LEU A 4 37.49 3.30 10.66
N PRO A 5 37.03 4.48 10.20
CA PRO A 5 36.02 5.26 10.91
C PRO A 5 34.76 4.41 11.14
N PRO A 6 34.08 4.54 12.30
CA PRO A 6 32.88 3.77 12.61
C PRO A 6 31.69 4.06 11.69
N SER A 7 31.77 5.11 10.88
CA SER A 7 30.80 5.48 9.84
C SER A 7 31.08 4.82 8.47
N PHE A 8 32.22 4.14 8.31
CA PHE A 8 32.66 3.57 7.05
C PHE A 8 32.60 2.04 7.10
N SER A 9 31.88 1.45 6.15
CA SER A 9 31.73 0.01 6.01
C SER A 9 32.00 -0.40 4.57
N LEU A 10 32.97 -1.28 4.37
CA LEU A 10 33.25 -1.88 3.06
C LEU A 10 32.10 -2.78 2.61
N GLN A 11 31.46 -3.50 3.53
CA GLN A 11 30.32 -4.37 3.25
C GLN A 11 29.09 -3.56 2.80
N ALA A 12 28.91 -2.36 3.34
CA ALA A 12 27.79 -1.49 2.97
C ALA A 12 27.91 -0.87 1.57
N ILE A 13 29.10 -0.87 0.94
CA ILE A 13 29.30 -0.27 -0.38
C ILE A 13 28.46 -0.99 -1.43
N GLU A 14 28.57 -2.32 -1.48
CA GLU A 14 27.85 -3.15 -2.47
C GLU A 14 26.34 -3.11 -2.23
N ILE A 15 25.92 -3.12 -0.96
CA ILE A 15 24.51 -2.99 -0.59
C ILE A 15 23.95 -1.64 -1.05
N ARG A 16 24.67 -0.54 -0.82
CA ARG A 16 24.23 0.80 -1.25
C ARG A 16 24.21 0.93 -2.77
N ALA A 17 25.18 0.34 -3.47
CA ALA A 17 25.20 0.32 -4.93
C ALA A 17 23.95 -0.40 -5.47
N ALA A 18 23.63 -1.60 -4.95
CA ALA A 18 22.43 -2.33 -5.34
C ALA A 18 21.13 -1.56 -5.05
N LEU A 19 21.04 -0.86 -3.91
CA LEU A 19 19.89 -0.01 -3.59
C LEU A 19 19.75 1.17 -4.56
N ASN A 20 20.85 1.83 -4.90
CA ASN A 20 20.85 2.97 -5.83
C ASN A 20 20.49 2.55 -7.27
N GLU A 21 20.86 1.33 -7.66
CA GLU A 21 20.51 0.74 -8.95
C GLU A 21 19.08 0.17 -9.00
N GLY A 22 18.32 0.26 -7.90
CA GLY A 22 16.96 -0.28 -7.81
C GLY A 22 16.88 -1.81 -7.65
N ARG A 23 18.03 -2.48 -7.44
CA ARG A 23 18.11 -3.93 -7.18
C ARG A 23 17.83 -4.24 -5.72
N THR A 24 16.63 -3.90 -5.26
CA THR A 24 16.24 -3.97 -3.84
C THR A 24 16.26 -5.39 -3.29
N GLU A 25 15.88 -6.40 -4.07
CA GLU A 25 15.88 -7.80 -3.62
C GLU A 25 17.30 -8.35 -3.43
N ASP A 26 18.24 -8.00 -4.32
CA ASP A 26 19.66 -8.33 -4.14
C ASP A 26 20.21 -7.67 -2.87
N ALA A 27 19.89 -6.39 -2.65
CA ALA A 27 20.30 -5.66 -1.46
C ALA A 27 19.77 -6.31 -0.17
N LYS A 28 18.50 -6.72 -0.15
CA LYS A 28 17.90 -7.45 0.97
C LYS A 28 18.62 -8.77 1.23
N ARG A 29 18.89 -9.56 0.18
CA ARG A 29 19.61 -10.84 0.31
C ARG A 29 20.98 -10.66 0.94
N MET A 30 21.78 -9.71 0.46
CA MET A 30 23.11 -9.41 0.99
C MET A 30 23.05 -8.98 2.46
N VAL A 31 22.09 -8.12 2.82
CA VAL A 31 21.88 -7.71 4.22
C VAL A 31 21.50 -8.90 5.11
N VAL A 32 20.57 -9.75 4.68
CA VAL A 32 20.12 -10.93 5.43
C VAL A 32 21.28 -11.92 5.64
N GLU A 33 22.11 -12.13 4.64
CA GLU A 33 23.29 -12.99 4.73
C GLU A 33 24.26 -12.49 5.80
N LEU A 34 24.60 -11.19 5.77
CA LEU A 34 25.50 -10.58 6.76
C LEU A 34 24.95 -10.60 8.18
N LEU A 35 23.63 -10.42 8.33
CA LEU A 35 22.94 -10.52 9.62
C LEU A 35 22.97 -11.95 10.16
N ARG A 36 22.64 -12.95 9.33
CA ARG A 36 22.68 -14.38 9.71
C ARG A 36 24.09 -14.85 10.05
N ALA A 37 25.10 -14.34 9.37
CA ALA A 37 26.49 -14.63 9.65
C ALA A 37 27.01 -14.00 10.95
N GLY A 38 26.24 -13.10 11.59
CA GLY A 38 26.66 -12.37 12.78
C GLY A 38 27.78 -11.35 12.52
N LYS A 39 27.98 -10.96 11.25
CA LYS A 39 29.08 -10.10 10.78
C LYS A 39 28.63 -8.69 10.37
N ALA A 40 27.33 -8.41 10.45
CA ALA A 40 26.79 -7.11 10.09
C ALA A 40 27.33 -6.01 11.02
N ASP A 41 28.08 -5.09 10.45
CA ASP A 41 28.55 -3.91 11.16
C ASP A 41 27.44 -2.87 11.38
N ARG A 42 27.76 -1.81 12.11
CA ARG A 42 26.80 -0.75 12.48
C ARG A 42 26.12 -0.11 11.26
N VAL A 43 26.83 0.02 10.13
CA VAL A 43 26.29 0.66 8.93
C VAL A 43 25.31 -0.29 8.23
N VAL A 44 25.68 -1.57 8.11
CA VAL A 44 24.81 -2.62 7.55
C VAL A 44 23.55 -2.80 8.42
N GLN A 45 23.68 -2.77 9.74
CA GLN A 45 22.53 -2.80 10.65
C GLN A 45 21.60 -1.60 10.47
N GLY A 46 22.16 -0.40 10.23
CA GLY A 46 21.37 0.79 9.90
C GLY A 46 20.58 0.63 8.60
N ILE A 47 21.23 0.10 7.54
CA ILE A 47 20.56 -0.19 6.27
C ILE A 47 19.44 -1.24 6.46
N ALA A 48 19.70 -2.29 7.24
CA ALA A 48 18.70 -3.28 7.57
C ALA A 48 17.48 -2.66 8.28
N ALA A 49 17.73 -1.76 9.24
CA ALA A 49 16.67 -1.06 9.95
C ALA A 49 15.83 -0.18 8.98
N ASP A 50 16.47 0.50 8.03
CA ASP A 50 15.77 1.29 7.01
C ASP A 50 14.94 0.41 6.06
N LEU A 51 15.44 -0.77 5.68
CA LEU A 51 14.71 -1.74 4.85
C LEU A 51 13.52 -2.38 5.57
N LEU A 52 13.63 -2.61 6.87
CA LEU A 52 12.58 -3.19 7.70
C LEU A 52 11.56 -2.14 8.18
N LYS A 53 11.89 -0.85 8.06
CA LYS A 53 11.06 0.23 8.54
C LYS A 53 9.71 0.17 7.82
N PRO A 54 8.59 0.02 8.56
CA PRO A 54 7.28 0.08 7.94
C PRO A 54 7.11 1.43 7.26
N PRO A 55 6.41 1.49 6.11
CA PRO A 55 6.17 2.74 5.43
C PRO A 55 5.56 3.74 6.42
N LYS A 56 6.07 4.97 6.41
CA LYS A 56 5.62 6.01 7.32
C LYS A 56 4.11 6.17 7.15
N ARG A 57 3.33 5.73 8.15
CA ARG A 57 1.88 5.90 8.14
C ARG A 57 1.58 7.38 7.90
N GLY A 58 0.82 7.67 6.85
CA GLY A 58 0.43 9.03 6.52
C GLY A 58 -0.15 9.72 7.75
N ARG A 59 0.32 10.93 8.07
CA ARG A 59 -0.30 11.76 9.12
C ARG A 59 -1.66 12.22 8.60
N GLY A 60 -2.73 11.90 9.34
CA GLY A 60 -4.08 12.37 9.06
C GLY A 60 -5.16 11.49 9.68
N ARG A 61 -6.34 12.06 9.96
CA ARG A 61 -7.54 11.28 10.25
C ARG A 61 -7.83 10.42 9.03
N ARG A 62 -7.97 9.10 9.19
CA ARG A 62 -8.49 8.24 8.11
C ARG A 62 -9.81 8.87 7.64
N LYS A 63 -9.93 9.19 6.34
CA LYS A 63 -11.20 9.71 5.80
C LYS A 63 -12.28 8.73 6.22
N ALA A 64 -13.30 9.22 6.91
CA ALA A 64 -14.46 8.40 7.21
C ALA A 64 -15.05 7.94 5.87
N LEU A 65 -15.44 6.67 5.80
CA LEU A 65 -16.09 6.14 4.61
C LEU A 65 -17.37 6.94 4.34
N PRO A 66 -17.74 7.15 3.07
CA PRO A 66 -18.98 7.83 2.72
C PRO A 66 -20.17 7.13 3.38
N GLN A 67 -21.17 7.89 3.79
CA GLN A 67 -22.38 7.31 4.38
C GLN A 67 -23.08 6.41 3.35
N PHE A 68 -23.53 5.23 3.79
CA PHE A 68 -24.19 4.21 2.95
C PHE A 68 -23.35 3.66 1.79
N TRP A 69 -22.02 3.77 1.84
CA TRP A 69 -21.15 3.29 0.77
C TRP A 69 -21.39 1.82 0.41
N TYR A 70 -21.58 0.97 1.42
CA TYR A 70 -21.78 -0.47 1.24
C TYR A 70 -23.12 -0.77 0.56
N ASP A 71 -24.21 -0.20 1.06
CA ASP A 71 -25.56 -0.45 0.54
C ASP A 71 -25.71 0.09 -0.89
N ILE A 72 -25.14 1.27 -1.17
CA ILE A 72 -25.16 1.87 -2.50
C ILE A 72 -24.34 1.04 -3.49
N GLY A 73 -23.12 0.64 -3.11
CA GLY A 73 -22.24 -0.17 -3.97
C GLY A 73 -22.84 -1.55 -4.28
N SER A 74 -23.35 -2.24 -3.25
CA SER A 74 -24.00 -3.54 -3.41
C SER A 74 -25.24 -3.45 -4.30
N ALA A 75 -26.10 -2.45 -4.09
CA ALA A 75 -27.30 -2.26 -4.91
C ALA A 75 -26.95 -1.90 -6.36
N PHE A 76 -25.88 -1.12 -6.57
CA PHE A 76 -25.39 -0.79 -7.91
C PHE A 76 -24.93 -2.05 -8.67
N HIS A 77 -24.11 -2.90 -8.05
CA HIS A 77 -23.65 -4.13 -8.69
C HIS A 77 -24.80 -5.09 -8.99
N GLN A 78 -25.78 -5.21 -8.10
CA GLN A 78 -27.01 -5.94 -8.38
C GLN A 78 -27.73 -5.40 -9.63
N MET A 79 -27.89 -4.09 -9.75
CA MET A 79 -28.51 -3.47 -10.94
C MET A 79 -27.69 -3.75 -12.21
N ARG A 80 -26.36 -3.78 -12.11
CA ARG A 80 -25.46 -4.11 -13.23
C ARG A 80 -25.60 -5.56 -13.66
N ASP A 81 -25.74 -6.49 -12.72
CA ASP A 81 -25.99 -7.91 -12.98
C ASP A 81 -27.36 -8.14 -13.65
N GLU A 82 -28.35 -7.31 -13.30
CA GLU A 82 -29.66 -7.26 -13.96
C GLU A 82 -29.63 -6.60 -15.36
N GLY A 83 -28.46 -6.14 -15.82
CA GLY A 83 -28.25 -5.55 -17.14
C GLY A 83 -28.67 -4.08 -17.26
N ARG A 84 -28.90 -3.38 -16.14
CA ARG A 84 -29.26 -1.95 -16.14
C ARG A 84 -28.09 -1.10 -16.64
N ARG A 85 -28.40 -0.01 -17.33
CA ARG A 85 -27.38 0.95 -17.79
C ARG A 85 -26.78 1.71 -16.60
N TYR A 86 -25.51 2.08 -16.76
CA TYR A 86 -24.71 2.74 -15.73
C TYR A 86 -25.36 4.05 -15.24
N GLU A 87 -25.67 4.98 -16.14
CA GLU A 87 -26.24 6.29 -15.78
C GLU A 87 -27.64 6.15 -15.17
N ASP A 88 -28.47 5.25 -15.71
CA ASP A 88 -29.82 5.00 -15.18
C ASP A 88 -29.76 4.47 -13.74
N SER A 89 -28.80 3.58 -13.46
CA SER A 89 -28.60 3.02 -12.12
C SER A 89 -28.13 4.10 -11.14
N ILE A 90 -27.25 5.02 -11.57
CA ILE A 90 -26.78 6.12 -10.72
C ILE A 90 -27.90 7.08 -10.39
N ALA A 91 -28.72 7.47 -11.39
CA ALA A 91 -29.84 8.38 -11.18
C ALA A 91 -30.86 7.79 -10.19
N GLU A 92 -31.21 6.51 -10.36
CA GLU A 92 -32.13 5.82 -9.46
C GLU A 92 -31.57 5.67 -8.04
N LEU A 93 -30.28 5.35 -7.89
CA LEU A 93 -29.65 5.26 -6.57
C LEU A 93 -29.55 6.63 -5.89
N ALA A 94 -29.28 7.69 -6.66
CA ALA A 94 -29.26 9.05 -6.16
C ALA A 94 -30.62 9.45 -5.59
N GLU A 95 -31.70 9.16 -6.32
CA GLU A 95 -33.08 9.38 -5.87
C GLU A 95 -33.44 8.51 -4.66
N ARG A 96 -33.18 7.19 -4.74
CA ARG A 96 -33.53 6.21 -3.70
C ARG A 96 -32.87 6.51 -2.35
N PHE A 97 -31.61 6.92 -2.36
CA PHE A 97 -30.85 7.20 -1.13
C PHE A 97 -30.83 8.69 -0.77
N GLY A 98 -31.40 9.57 -1.59
CA GLY A 98 -31.46 11.01 -1.33
C GLY A 98 -30.10 11.71 -1.37
N PHE A 99 -29.16 11.22 -2.19
CA PHE A 99 -27.82 11.78 -2.33
C PHE A 99 -27.56 12.30 -3.75
N SER A 100 -26.52 13.12 -3.91
CA SER A 100 -26.07 13.53 -5.25
C SER A 100 -25.45 12.35 -6.00
N GLU A 101 -25.52 12.37 -7.33
CA GLU A 101 -24.86 11.37 -8.17
C GLU A 101 -23.35 11.28 -7.87
N SER A 102 -22.71 12.40 -7.58
CA SER A 102 -21.28 12.42 -7.22
C SER A 102 -21.00 11.65 -5.92
N HIS A 103 -21.92 11.69 -4.95
CA HIS A 103 -21.82 10.88 -3.73
C HIS A 103 -22.01 9.40 -4.05
N VAL A 104 -22.99 9.06 -4.88
CA VAL A 104 -23.23 7.67 -5.35
C VAL A 104 -22.00 7.11 -6.07
N ARG A 105 -21.43 7.85 -7.02
CA ARG A 105 -20.20 7.46 -7.73
C ARG A 105 -19.02 7.26 -6.77
N ASN A 106 -18.89 8.11 -5.75
CA ASN A 106 -17.86 7.96 -4.71
C ASN A 106 -18.09 6.73 -3.83
N CYS A 107 -19.35 6.43 -3.48
CA CYS A 107 -19.71 5.21 -2.75
C CYS A 107 -19.34 3.95 -3.53
N ILE A 108 -19.66 3.91 -4.83
CA ILE A 108 -19.31 2.79 -5.73
C ILE A 108 -17.80 2.62 -5.78
N ALA A 109 -17.04 3.69 -6.02
CA ALA A 109 -15.57 3.62 -6.08
C ALA A 109 -14.92 3.18 -4.74
N VAL A 110 -15.57 3.46 -3.61
CA VAL A 110 -15.13 2.98 -2.29
C VAL A 110 -15.48 1.50 -2.10
N PHE A 111 -16.65 1.08 -2.59
CA PHE A 111 -17.06 -0.32 -2.57
C PHE A 111 -16.11 -1.20 -3.37
N ASP A 112 -15.83 -0.82 -4.62
CA ASP A 112 -14.95 -1.58 -5.52
C ASP A 112 -13.55 -1.75 -4.91
N ARG A 113 -13.00 -0.68 -4.32
CA ARG A 113 -11.70 -0.76 -3.64
C ARG A 113 -11.71 -1.67 -2.42
N ASP A 114 -12.78 -1.63 -1.62
CA ASP A 114 -12.87 -2.49 -0.42
C ASP A 114 -13.04 -3.96 -0.82
N ASP A 115 -13.69 -4.24 -1.94
CA ASP A 115 -13.85 -5.59 -2.50
C ASP A 115 -12.51 -6.14 -3.01
N ASP A 116 -11.77 -5.37 -3.81
CA ASP A 116 -10.39 -5.70 -4.24
C ASP A 116 -9.48 -5.98 -3.03
N ASP A 117 -9.51 -5.11 -2.02
CA ASP A 117 -8.72 -5.25 -0.78
C ASP A 117 -9.13 -6.49 0.05
N ARG A 118 -10.33 -7.05 -0.14
CA ARG A 118 -10.78 -8.28 0.53
C ARG A 118 -10.30 -9.51 -0.21
N GLU A 119 -10.38 -9.53 -1.54
CA GLU A 119 -9.90 -10.64 -2.36
C GLU A 119 -8.41 -10.90 -2.11
N ASP A 120 -7.59 -9.84 -2.06
CA ASP A 120 -6.13 -9.91 -1.80
C ASP A 120 -5.75 -10.45 -0.40
N ARG A 121 -6.71 -10.55 0.54
CA ARG A 121 -6.48 -11.05 1.91
C ARG A 121 -6.81 -12.53 2.09
N THR A 122 -7.37 -13.18 1.07
CA THR A 122 -7.81 -14.59 1.08
C THR A 122 -6.84 -15.50 0.35
#